data_AF-A0A931WDV6-F1
#
_entry.id   AF-A0A931WDV6-F1
#
_cell.length_a   1.000
_cell.length_b   1.000
_cell.length_c   1.000
_cell.angle_alpha   90.00
_cell.angle_beta   90.00
_cell.angle_gamma   90.00
#
_symmetry.space_group_name_H-M   'P 1'
#
loop_
_entity.id
_entity.type
_entity.pdbx_description
1 polymer ?
#
loop_
_entity_poly.entity_id
_entity_poly.type
_entity_poly.pdbx_seq_one_letter_code
_entity_poly.pdbx_strand_id
1 'polypeptide(L)'
;MNVPWKIVSYYKVGSGQNAQIFYDKLFQAALFYKFRKLPRGFATPVNNQTLTDAIFDLTSHDILKIDGKEINGQKVKELFVTVILLKRLETKFENNDTVFIVTPEAETSCDTAIFVAKSAAKFKLLKNDELKLDGSHMQLHFQVKEFTDFSRLTGEELLTPKNVTATDVAAVTKQEYKEEVLVFMRDFLIYQSENFKNFFETHPNYILISMPDQIVKDNMPIALDSDKHNYIVAFPNMFTIESFSRPSTLMTEEQIKKIK
;
A
#
# COMPACT_ATOMS: atom_id res chain seq x y z
N MET A 1 -3.02 17.58 -18.96
CA MET A 1 -4.10 16.80 -19.61
C MET A 1 -5.19 16.56 -18.57
N ASN A 2 -6.48 16.69 -18.94
CA ASN A 2 -7.61 16.37 -18.07
C ASN A 2 -7.98 14.90 -18.23
N VAL A 3 -7.21 13.98 -17.65
CA VAL A 3 -7.74 12.63 -17.43
C VAL A 3 -8.74 12.76 -16.28
N PRO A 4 -10.02 12.40 -16.44
CA PRO A 4 -10.97 12.40 -15.35
C PRO A 4 -10.55 11.35 -14.32
N TRP A 5 -10.30 11.80 -13.09
CA TRP A 5 -9.92 10.95 -11.97
C TRP A 5 -11.15 10.66 -11.12
N LYS A 6 -11.35 9.38 -10.80
CA LYS A 6 -12.41 8.96 -9.90
C LYS A 6 -11.85 8.91 -8.49
N ILE A 7 -12.44 9.69 -7.60
CA ILE A 7 -12.11 9.64 -6.18
C ILE A 7 -12.62 8.32 -5.65
N VAL A 8 -11.75 7.54 -5.03
CA VAL A 8 -12.15 6.38 -4.25
C VAL A 8 -12.45 6.83 -2.82
N SER A 9 -11.48 7.49 -2.19
CA SER A 9 -11.60 8.04 -0.85
C SER A 9 -10.79 9.32 -0.72
N TYR A 10 -11.10 10.16 0.25
CA TYR A 10 -10.31 11.34 0.56
C TYR A 10 -10.43 11.69 2.04
N TYR A 11 -9.41 12.37 2.58
CA TYR A 11 -9.42 12.84 3.96
C TYR A 11 -8.53 14.08 4.12
N LYS A 12 -8.69 14.77 5.26
CA LYS A 12 -7.81 15.88 5.66
C LYS A 12 -6.79 15.41 6.69
N VAL A 13 -5.52 15.71 6.45
CA VAL A 13 -4.44 15.42 7.40
C VAL A 13 -4.74 16.14 8.73
N GLY A 14 -4.58 15.43 9.84
CA GLY A 14 -4.81 15.94 11.21
C GLY A 14 -6.28 16.05 11.64
N SER A 15 -7.23 15.64 10.80
CA SER A 15 -8.67 15.56 11.17
C SER A 15 -9.06 14.30 11.94
N GLY A 16 -8.09 13.55 12.46
CA GLY A 16 -8.29 12.20 13.02
C GLY A 16 -8.42 11.11 11.95
N GLN A 17 -8.30 11.47 10.66
CA GLN A 17 -8.28 10.55 9.54
C GLN A 17 -6.88 10.45 8.92
N ASN A 18 -6.53 9.25 8.45
CA ASN A 18 -5.23 8.93 7.85
C ASN A 18 -5.31 7.64 6.98
N ALA A 19 -4.18 7.19 6.45
CA ALA A 19 -4.05 5.98 5.67
C ALA A 19 -4.63 4.71 6.36
N GLN A 20 -4.61 4.63 7.70
CA GLN A 20 -5.18 3.49 8.44
C GLN A 20 -6.67 3.32 8.15
N ILE A 21 -7.43 4.40 8.05
CA ILE A 21 -8.88 4.32 7.83
C ILE A 21 -9.18 3.73 6.46
N PHE A 22 -8.45 4.16 5.43
CA PHE A 22 -8.65 3.62 4.10
C PHE A 22 -8.19 2.16 4.01
N TYR A 23 -7.06 1.84 4.65
CA TYR A 23 -6.60 0.47 4.82
C TYR A 23 -7.65 -0.44 5.47
N ASP A 24 -8.28 0.00 6.57
CA ASP A 24 -9.35 -0.75 7.26
C ASP A 24 -10.56 -0.98 6.33
N LYS A 25 -10.94 0.01 5.53
CA LYS A 25 -12.04 -0.10 4.56
C LYS A 25 -11.75 -1.13 3.47
N LEU A 26 -10.54 -1.11 2.91
CA LEU A 26 -10.11 -2.10 1.91
C LEU A 26 -10.18 -3.52 2.50
N PHE A 27 -9.65 -3.69 3.71
CA PHE A 27 -9.66 -4.97 4.42
C PHE A 27 -11.07 -5.48 4.71
N GLN A 28 -11.92 -4.61 5.23
CA GLN A 28 -13.29 -4.96 5.56
C GLN A 28 -14.07 -5.39 4.31
N ALA A 29 -13.92 -4.66 3.19
CA ALA A 29 -14.55 -5.01 1.93
C ALA A 29 -14.08 -6.38 1.41
N ALA A 30 -12.77 -6.63 1.44
CA ALA A 30 -12.18 -7.88 0.98
C ALA A 30 -12.58 -9.09 1.83
N LEU A 31 -12.60 -8.94 3.16
CA LEU A 31 -13.05 -9.99 4.06
C LEU A 31 -14.54 -10.31 3.87
N PHE A 32 -15.39 -9.27 3.76
CA PHE A 32 -16.81 -9.48 3.46
C PHE A 32 -17.00 -10.20 2.13
N TYR A 33 -16.19 -9.86 1.12
CA TYR A 33 -16.24 -10.54 -0.16
C TYR A 33 -15.82 -12.01 -0.05
N LYS A 34 -14.69 -12.31 0.58
CA LYS A 34 -14.17 -13.68 0.77
C LYS A 34 -15.17 -14.58 1.49
N PHE A 35 -15.84 -14.04 2.51
CA PHE A 35 -16.77 -14.78 3.35
C PHE A 35 -18.25 -14.59 3.00
N ARG A 36 -18.58 -13.99 1.84
CA ARG A 36 -19.96 -13.66 1.43
C ARG A 36 -20.92 -14.86 1.36
N LYS A 37 -20.39 -16.07 1.21
CA LYS A 37 -21.17 -17.32 1.12
C LYS A 37 -21.37 -18.00 2.48
N LEU A 38 -20.79 -17.47 3.56
CA LEU A 38 -20.99 -18.04 4.89
C LEU A 38 -22.40 -17.73 5.41
N PRO A 39 -23.04 -18.68 6.12
CA PRO A 39 -24.32 -18.42 6.78
C PRO A 39 -24.18 -17.30 7.82
N ARG A 40 -25.26 -16.55 8.03
CA ARG A 40 -25.31 -15.52 9.09
C ARG A 40 -25.04 -16.16 10.46
N GLY A 41 -24.24 -15.51 11.29
CA GLY A 41 -23.94 -15.96 12.66
C GLY A 41 -22.66 -16.80 12.81
N PHE A 42 -21.93 -17.07 11.73
CA PHE A 42 -20.61 -17.70 11.80
C PHE A 42 -19.51 -16.66 12.01
N ALA A 43 -18.67 -16.88 13.03
CA ALA A 43 -17.43 -16.14 13.22
C ALA A 43 -16.28 -16.92 12.56
N THR A 44 -15.52 -16.27 11.68
CA THR A 44 -14.31 -16.88 11.10
C THR A 44 -13.08 -16.28 11.78
N PRO A 45 -12.16 -17.10 12.33
CA PRO A 45 -10.89 -16.59 12.83
C PRO A 45 -10.08 -16.03 11.66
N VAL A 46 -9.56 -14.81 11.82
CA VAL A 46 -8.80 -14.09 10.80
C VAL A 46 -7.40 -13.82 11.34
N ASN A 47 -6.37 -14.34 10.68
CA ASN A 47 -4.95 -14.07 10.96
C ASN A 47 -4.31 -13.29 9.79
N ASN A 48 -3.04 -12.90 9.90
CA ASN A 48 -2.33 -12.10 8.89
C ASN A 48 -2.29 -12.78 7.51
N GLN A 49 -2.19 -14.11 7.47
CA GLN A 49 -2.25 -14.87 6.22
C GLN A 49 -3.63 -14.74 5.56
N THR A 50 -4.71 -15.03 6.29
CA THR A 50 -6.09 -14.91 5.81
C THR A 50 -6.40 -13.50 5.31
N LEU A 51 -5.85 -12.49 5.99
CA LEU A 51 -5.96 -11.09 5.61
C LEU A 51 -5.30 -10.83 4.26
N THR A 52 -4.03 -11.21 4.13
CA THR A 52 -3.28 -11.07 2.87
C THR A 52 -3.99 -11.78 1.73
N ASP A 53 -4.39 -13.03 1.94
CA ASP A 53 -5.10 -13.82 0.93
C ASP A 53 -6.47 -13.21 0.59
N ALA A 54 -7.18 -12.61 1.54
CA ALA A 54 -8.47 -11.95 1.25
C ALA A 54 -8.34 -10.83 0.22
N ILE A 55 -7.22 -10.11 0.21
CA ILE A 55 -6.93 -9.05 -0.75
C ILE A 55 -6.34 -9.66 -2.03
N PHE A 56 -5.28 -10.47 -1.92
CA PHE A 56 -4.50 -10.89 -3.08
C PHE A 56 -5.13 -12.02 -3.91
N ASP A 57 -6.12 -12.73 -3.38
CA ASP A 57 -6.92 -13.69 -4.16
C ASP A 57 -7.97 -13.00 -5.06
N LEU A 58 -8.16 -11.68 -4.94
CA LEU A 58 -9.11 -10.93 -5.76
C LEU A 58 -8.65 -10.83 -7.22
N THR A 59 -9.60 -10.88 -8.12
CA THR A 59 -9.45 -10.81 -9.58
C THR A 59 -10.20 -9.60 -10.16
N SER A 60 -9.99 -9.29 -11.44
CA SER A 60 -10.72 -8.24 -12.14
C SER A 60 -12.23 -8.50 -12.28
N HIS A 61 -12.68 -9.75 -12.12
CA HIS A 61 -14.09 -10.13 -12.19
C HIS A 61 -14.83 -9.95 -10.86
N ASP A 62 -14.10 -9.81 -9.76
CA ASP A 62 -14.69 -9.61 -8.44
C ASP A 62 -15.10 -8.15 -8.29
N ILE A 63 -16.32 -7.89 -7.80
CA ILE A 63 -16.83 -6.53 -7.57
C ILE A 63 -17.07 -6.32 -6.08
N LEU A 64 -16.37 -5.33 -5.52
CA LEU A 64 -16.42 -4.99 -4.10
C LEU A 64 -17.01 -3.58 -3.93
N LYS A 65 -17.73 -3.37 -2.83
CA LYS A 65 -18.32 -2.07 -2.49
C LYS A 65 -17.53 -1.37 -1.40
N ILE A 66 -16.96 -0.21 -1.71
CA ILE A 66 -16.12 0.59 -0.80
C ILE A 66 -16.67 2.02 -0.79
N ASP A 67 -17.06 2.55 0.37
CA ASP A 67 -17.70 3.87 0.50
C ASP A 67 -18.86 4.10 -0.49
N GLY A 68 -19.64 3.05 -0.77
CA GLY A 68 -20.76 3.12 -1.71
C GLY A 68 -20.40 2.87 -3.18
N LYS A 69 -19.11 2.77 -3.51
CA LYS A 69 -18.59 2.66 -4.88
C LYS A 69 -18.27 1.23 -5.23
N GLU A 70 -18.58 0.84 -6.46
CA GLU A 70 -18.19 -0.46 -7.02
C GLU A 70 -16.78 -0.37 -7.59
N ILE A 71 -15.90 -1.22 -7.08
CA ILE A 71 -14.49 -1.27 -7.45
C ILE A 71 -14.15 -2.72 -7.74
N ASN A 72 -13.50 -2.97 -8.87
CA ASN A 72 -13.09 -4.34 -9.22
C ASN A 72 -11.95 -4.82 -8.31
N GLY A 73 -11.84 -6.14 -8.14
CA GLY A 73 -10.91 -6.76 -7.20
C GLY A 73 -9.44 -6.48 -7.52
N GLN A 74 -9.08 -6.41 -8.79
CA GLN A 74 -7.73 -6.01 -9.22
C GLN A 74 -7.39 -4.60 -8.71
N LYS A 75 -8.31 -3.64 -8.86
CA LYS A 75 -8.13 -2.28 -8.35
C LYS A 75 -8.02 -2.22 -6.84
N VAL A 76 -8.77 -3.07 -6.12
CA VAL A 76 -8.67 -3.18 -4.66
C VAL A 76 -7.26 -3.59 -4.24
N LYS A 77 -6.64 -4.56 -4.95
CA LYS A 77 -5.23 -4.95 -4.70
C LYS A 77 -4.28 -3.79 -4.95
N GLU A 78 -4.45 -3.06 -6.05
CA GLU A 78 -3.58 -1.93 -6.39
C GLU A 78 -3.69 -0.80 -5.34
N LEU A 79 -4.91 -0.47 -4.93
CA LEU A 79 -5.19 0.49 -3.86
C LEU A 79 -4.59 0.04 -2.52
N PHE A 80 -4.59 -1.26 -2.27
CA PHE A 80 -4.00 -1.84 -1.07
C PHE A 80 -2.48 -1.62 -1.01
N VAL A 81 -1.77 -1.92 -2.09
CA VAL A 81 -0.33 -1.67 -2.18
C VAL A 81 -0.02 -0.17 -2.06
N THR A 82 -0.87 0.65 -2.69
CA THR A 82 -0.74 2.12 -2.66
C THR A 82 -0.90 2.71 -1.26
N VAL A 83 -1.86 2.21 -0.46
CA VAL A 83 -2.10 2.73 0.89
C VAL A 83 -0.93 2.43 1.85
N ILE A 84 -0.19 1.34 1.61
CA ILE A 84 1.03 1.03 2.38
C ILE A 84 2.07 2.14 2.17
N LEU A 85 2.34 2.53 0.92
CA LEU A 85 3.23 3.65 0.64
C LEU A 85 2.64 4.99 1.13
N LEU A 86 1.32 5.19 1.02
CA LEU A 86 0.65 6.41 1.47
C LEU A 86 0.98 6.73 2.92
N LYS A 87 0.95 5.72 3.79
CA LYS A 87 1.27 5.89 5.22
C LYS A 87 2.65 6.49 5.45
N ARG A 88 3.65 6.05 4.67
CA ARG A 88 4.99 6.64 4.70
C ARG A 88 5.01 8.07 4.19
N LEU A 89 4.25 8.35 3.12
CA LEU A 89 4.18 9.67 2.50
C LEU A 89 3.46 10.71 3.37
N GLU A 90 2.48 10.29 4.19
CA GLU A 90 1.73 11.16 5.09
C GLU A 90 2.63 11.99 6.03
N THR A 91 3.79 11.46 6.41
CA THR A 91 4.75 12.20 7.27
C THR A 91 5.32 13.45 6.60
N LYS A 92 5.11 13.62 5.29
CA LYS A 92 5.58 14.77 4.51
C LYS A 92 4.48 15.81 4.25
N PHE A 93 3.24 15.51 4.61
CA PHE A 93 2.09 16.39 4.36
C PHE A 93 1.83 17.31 5.55
N GLU A 94 1.28 18.49 5.27
CA GLU A 94 0.99 19.47 6.30
C GLU A 94 -0.42 19.25 6.87
N ASN A 95 -0.63 19.71 8.10
CA ASN A 95 -1.95 19.68 8.72
C ASN A 95 -2.98 20.44 7.85
N ASN A 96 -4.17 19.87 7.69
CA ASN A 96 -5.23 20.32 6.77
C ASN A 96 -4.96 20.18 5.26
N ASP A 97 -3.82 19.61 4.83
CA ASP A 97 -3.69 19.13 3.46
C ASP A 97 -4.80 18.09 3.19
N THR A 98 -5.39 18.14 2.00
CA THR A 98 -6.42 17.18 1.60
C THR A 98 -5.80 16.13 0.69
N VAL A 99 -5.83 14.88 1.14
CA VAL A 99 -5.34 13.73 0.40
C VAL A 99 -6.51 13.07 -0.32
N PHE A 100 -6.39 12.91 -1.63
CA PHE A 100 -7.32 12.19 -2.48
C PHE A 100 -6.66 10.91 -2.98
N ILE A 101 -7.33 9.80 -2.76
CA ILE A 101 -6.95 8.50 -3.31
C ILE A 101 -7.84 8.26 -4.51
N VAL A 102 -7.23 8.23 -5.69
CA VAL A 102 -7.95 8.22 -6.95
C VAL A 102 -7.53 7.03 -7.81
N THR A 103 -8.44 6.62 -8.69
CA THR A 103 -8.17 5.65 -9.73
C THR A 103 -8.40 6.28 -11.10
N PRO A 104 -7.57 5.94 -12.11
CA PRO A 104 -7.83 6.41 -13.46
C PRO A 104 -9.06 5.69 -14.01
N GLU A 105 -9.84 6.40 -14.83
CA GLU A 105 -10.97 5.81 -15.52
C GLU A 105 -10.53 4.86 -16.64
N ALA A 106 -9.36 5.10 -17.24
CA ALA A 106 -8.74 4.24 -18.24
C ALA A 106 -7.66 3.35 -17.60
N GLU A 107 -7.72 2.03 -17.82
CA GLU A 107 -6.75 1.06 -17.31
C GLU A 107 -5.33 1.21 -17.90
N THR A 108 -5.13 2.08 -18.90
CA THR A 108 -3.90 2.14 -19.69
C THR A 108 -2.88 3.20 -19.25
N SER A 109 -3.15 4.04 -18.23
CA SER A 109 -2.29 5.20 -17.90
C SER A 109 -1.49 5.06 -16.60
N CYS A 110 -2.05 4.45 -15.56
CA CYS A 110 -1.39 4.08 -14.31
C CYS A 110 -2.33 3.17 -13.51
N ASP A 111 -1.84 2.52 -12.46
CA ASP A 111 -2.68 1.62 -11.65
C ASP A 111 -3.37 2.43 -10.54
N THR A 112 -2.71 3.35 -9.86
CA THR A 112 -3.36 4.22 -8.86
C THR A 112 -2.71 5.59 -8.83
N ALA A 113 -3.39 6.56 -8.20
CA ALA A 113 -2.75 7.83 -7.91
C ALA A 113 -3.20 8.42 -6.56
N ILE A 114 -2.33 9.26 -6.01
CA ILE A 114 -2.57 10.05 -4.80
C ILE A 114 -2.37 11.50 -5.16
N PHE A 115 -3.42 12.31 -4.96
CA PHE A 115 -3.34 13.76 -5.11
C PHE A 115 -3.39 14.43 -3.76
N VAL A 116 -2.55 15.45 -3.58
CA VAL A 116 -2.50 16.22 -2.34
C VAL A 116 -2.72 17.68 -2.67
N ALA A 117 -3.88 18.19 -2.25
CA ALA A 117 -4.19 19.61 -2.33
C ALA A 117 -3.74 20.29 -1.03
N LYS A 118 -2.92 21.33 -1.16
CA LYS A 118 -2.47 22.12 -0.02
C LYS A 118 -3.65 22.81 0.68
N SER A 119 -3.52 23.09 1.96
CA SER A 119 -4.58 23.71 2.77
C SER A 119 -5.20 24.99 2.16
N ALA A 120 -4.42 25.78 1.42
CA ALA A 120 -4.88 26.99 0.72
C ALA A 120 -5.37 26.74 -0.72
N ALA A 121 -5.18 25.55 -1.27
CA ALA A 121 -5.56 25.21 -2.64
C ALA A 121 -7.09 25.16 -2.79
N LYS A 122 -7.59 25.61 -3.94
CA LYS A 122 -9.02 25.57 -4.23
C LYS A 122 -9.31 24.32 -5.04
N PHE A 123 -10.01 23.37 -4.44
CA PHE A 123 -10.54 22.22 -5.16
C PHE A 123 -12.06 22.17 -5.10
N LYS A 124 -12.66 21.53 -6.11
CA LYS A 124 -14.10 21.28 -6.14
C LYS A 124 -14.35 19.80 -6.42
N LEU A 125 -15.11 19.17 -5.52
CA LEU A 125 -15.71 17.87 -5.76
C LEU A 125 -16.87 18.06 -6.74
N LEU A 126 -16.80 17.40 -7.89
CA LEU A 126 -17.86 17.42 -8.89
C LEU A 126 -18.86 16.29 -8.62
N LYS A 127 -19.95 16.26 -9.40
CA LYS A 127 -20.87 15.12 -9.38
C LYS A 127 -20.13 13.87 -9.89
N ASN A 128 -20.58 12.68 -9.47
CA ASN A 128 -20.00 11.38 -9.86
C ASN A 128 -18.56 11.13 -9.39
N ASP A 129 -18.19 11.65 -8.21
CA ASP A 129 -16.87 11.43 -7.61
C ASP A 129 -15.69 11.92 -8.46
N GLU A 130 -15.95 12.84 -9.40
CA GLU A 130 -14.92 13.48 -10.20
C GLU A 130 -14.19 14.56 -9.38
N LEU A 131 -12.88 14.60 -9.54
CA LEU A 131 -12.02 15.57 -8.88
C LEU A 131 -11.54 16.65 -9.86
N LYS A 132 -11.84 17.92 -9.57
CA LYS A 132 -11.22 19.06 -10.24
C LYS A 132 -10.30 19.80 -9.28
N LEU A 133 -9.00 19.68 -9.53
CA LEU A 133 -7.93 20.41 -8.84
C LEU A 133 -7.49 21.60 -9.70
N ASP A 134 -7.10 22.69 -9.05
CA ASP A 134 -6.33 23.76 -9.70
C ASP A 134 -4.89 23.28 -10.00
N GLY A 135 -4.03 24.12 -10.56
CA GLY A 135 -2.63 23.73 -10.85
C GLY A 135 -1.74 23.55 -9.62
N SER A 136 -2.21 23.83 -8.40
CA SER A 136 -1.39 23.95 -7.18
C SER A 136 -1.38 22.71 -6.28
N HIS A 137 -1.58 21.52 -6.86
CA HIS A 137 -1.60 20.25 -6.14
C HIS A 137 -0.42 19.37 -6.51
N MET A 138 0.00 18.53 -5.55
CA MET A 138 0.96 17.47 -5.80
C MET A 138 0.22 16.26 -6.37
N GLN A 139 0.78 15.65 -7.42
CA GLN A 139 0.27 14.41 -8.02
C GLN A 139 1.32 13.32 -7.89
N LEU A 140 0.93 12.15 -7.43
CA LEU A 140 1.77 10.97 -7.35
C LEU A 140 1.08 9.83 -8.09
N HIS A 141 1.67 9.38 -9.20
CA HIS A 141 1.14 8.30 -10.03
C HIS A 141 1.94 7.01 -9.79
N PHE A 142 1.23 5.90 -9.69
CA PHE A 142 1.83 4.62 -9.38
C PHE A 142 1.41 3.58 -10.41
N GLN A 143 2.39 2.85 -10.91
CA GLN A 143 2.16 1.56 -11.52
C GLN A 143 2.37 0.50 -10.44
N VAL A 144 1.41 -0.39 -10.24
CA VAL A 144 1.45 -1.44 -9.24
C VAL A 144 1.63 -2.79 -9.94
N LYS A 145 2.72 -3.47 -9.60
CA LYS A 145 3.02 -4.83 -10.04
C LYS A 145 3.00 -5.77 -8.85
N GLU A 146 2.46 -6.96 -9.06
CA GLU A 146 2.56 -8.05 -8.11
C GLU A 146 3.70 -8.97 -8.60
N PHE A 147 4.65 -9.27 -7.72
CA PHE A 147 5.70 -10.25 -7.98
C PHE A 147 5.53 -11.44 -7.03
N THR A 148 5.35 -12.62 -7.60
CA THR A 148 5.25 -13.88 -6.87
C THR A 148 6.37 -14.79 -7.31
N ASP A 149 7.33 -15.06 -6.43
CA ASP A 149 8.50 -15.90 -6.74
C ASP A 149 8.27 -17.34 -6.27
N PHE A 150 7.49 -18.10 -7.03
CA PHE A 150 7.24 -19.51 -6.73
C PHE A 150 8.50 -20.40 -6.88
N SER A 151 9.52 -19.90 -7.57
CA SER A 151 10.76 -20.62 -7.92
C SER A 151 11.85 -20.54 -6.85
N ARG A 152 11.98 -19.42 -6.13
CA ARG A 152 13.10 -19.15 -5.22
C ARG A 152 13.03 -19.84 -3.84
N LEU A 153 11.94 -20.54 -3.53
CA LEU A 153 11.83 -21.34 -2.30
C LEU A 153 12.57 -22.69 -2.34
N THR A 154 13.26 -23.03 -3.44
CA THR A 154 13.98 -24.32 -3.55
C THR A 154 15.43 -24.28 -4.04
N GLY A 155 16.04 -23.11 -4.30
CA GLY A 155 17.45 -23.13 -4.68
C GLY A 155 18.10 -21.79 -4.96
N GLU A 156 19.37 -21.75 -4.61
CA GLU A 156 20.44 -20.87 -5.12
C GLU A 156 20.77 -19.61 -4.31
N GLU A 157 21.92 -19.76 -3.62
CA GLU A 157 22.85 -18.74 -3.15
C GLU A 157 23.12 -17.69 -4.23
N LEU A 158 23.35 -16.41 -3.85
CA LEU A 158 24.31 -15.50 -4.51
C LEU A 158 24.22 -14.07 -3.91
N LEU A 159 25.36 -13.54 -3.43
CA LEU A 159 26.02 -12.32 -3.95
C LEU A 159 26.96 -11.67 -2.90
N THR A 160 28.13 -11.23 -3.37
CA THR A 160 29.19 -10.54 -2.59
C THR A 160 29.29 -9.04 -2.96
N PRO A 161 29.63 -8.15 -2.01
CA PRO A 161 29.33 -6.71 -2.11
C PRO A 161 30.44 -5.80 -2.69
N LYS A 162 30.04 -4.61 -3.17
CA LYS A 162 30.88 -3.41 -3.34
C LYS A 162 30.10 -2.11 -3.05
N ASN A 163 30.74 -1.09 -2.48
CA ASN A 163 30.11 0.09 -1.89
C ASN A 163 29.92 1.29 -2.84
N VAL A 164 28.81 2.02 -2.69
CA VAL A 164 28.56 3.38 -3.22
C VAL A 164 27.77 4.19 -2.16
N THR A 165 28.00 5.50 -2.09
CA THR A 165 27.79 6.38 -0.93
C THR A 165 26.55 7.29 -0.97
N ALA A 166 26.21 7.91 0.17
CA ALA A 166 24.98 8.64 0.50
C ALA A 166 24.60 9.89 -0.34
N THR A 167 25.39 10.28 -1.33
CA THR A 167 25.19 11.54 -2.09
C THR A 167 24.14 11.42 -3.20
N ASP A 168 23.76 10.20 -3.60
CA ASP A 168 22.85 9.97 -4.74
C ASP A 168 21.35 9.90 -4.36
N VAL A 169 21.00 9.78 -3.07
CA VAL A 169 19.60 9.67 -2.59
C VAL A 169 18.90 11.02 -2.48
N ALA A 170 19.65 12.10 -2.26
CA ALA A 170 19.08 13.43 -2.02
C ALA A 170 18.53 14.13 -3.28
N ALA A 171 18.72 13.56 -4.48
CA ALA A 171 18.26 14.13 -5.75
C ALA A 171 16.85 13.68 -6.20
N VAL A 172 16.22 12.73 -5.50
CA VAL A 172 15.13 11.92 -6.08
C VAL A 172 13.71 12.51 -5.89
N THR A 173 13.50 13.53 -5.06
CA THR A 173 12.14 14.01 -4.73
C THR A 173 11.86 15.49 -5.05
N LYS A 174 12.51 16.06 -6.09
CA LYS A 174 12.21 17.43 -6.55
C LYS A 174 11.91 17.51 -8.05
N GLN A 175 10.87 16.85 -8.55
CA GLN A 175 10.21 17.16 -9.83
C GLN A 175 8.71 16.82 -9.77
N GLU A 176 7.89 17.57 -10.51
CA GLU A 176 6.41 17.56 -10.48
C GLU A 176 5.74 16.34 -11.12
N TYR A 177 6.50 15.36 -11.61
CA TYR A 177 5.96 14.10 -12.12
C TYR A 177 6.99 12.98 -11.95
N LYS A 178 6.68 11.98 -11.11
CA LYS A 178 7.46 10.74 -11.02
C LYS A 178 6.49 9.57 -11.03
N GLU A 179 6.43 8.85 -12.15
CA GLU A 179 5.81 7.53 -12.19
C GLU A 179 6.72 6.58 -11.42
N GLU A 180 6.29 6.19 -10.23
CA GLU A 180 6.98 5.19 -9.42
C GLU A 180 6.32 3.83 -9.67
N VAL A 181 7.13 2.78 -9.81
CA VAL A 181 6.62 1.41 -9.92
C VAL A 181 6.64 0.77 -8.54
N LEU A 182 5.46 0.52 -7.99
CA LEU A 182 5.29 -0.23 -6.74
C LEU A 182 5.27 -1.72 -7.07
N VAL A 183 6.24 -2.47 -6.58
CA VAL A 183 6.23 -3.93 -6.69
C VAL A 183 5.90 -4.52 -5.35
N PHE A 184 4.73 -5.14 -5.25
CA PHE A 184 4.37 -5.91 -4.07
C PHE A 184 4.93 -7.32 -4.16
N MET A 185 5.69 -7.72 -3.14
CA MET A 185 6.29 -9.04 -3.03
C MET A 185 5.60 -9.79 -1.89
N ARG A 186 4.84 -10.84 -2.26
CA ARG A 186 3.99 -11.60 -1.33
C ARG A 186 4.79 -12.41 -0.31
N ASP A 187 5.91 -12.99 -0.73
CA ASP A 187 6.60 -14.05 0.02
C ASP A 187 8.03 -13.65 0.42
N PHE A 188 8.17 -12.75 1.38
CA PHE A 188 9.46 -12.49 2.04
C PHE A 188 9.48 -13.06 3.45
N LEU A 189 9.70 -14.37 3.58
CA LEU A 189 9.91 -14.98 4.89
C LEU A 189 11.05 -14.30 5.66
N ILE A 190 12.09 -13.86 4.94
CA ILE A 190 13.21 -13.10 5.51
C ILE A 190 13.60 -11.98 4.54
N TYR A 191 13.47 -10.73 4.97
CA TYR A 191 13.97 -9.59 4.20
C TYR A 191 15.47 -9.39 4.44
N GLN A 192 16.25 -9.34 3.35
CA GLN A 192 17.68 -9.04 3.35
C GLN A 192 17.97 -7.96 2.30
N SER A 193 18.42 -6.78 2.74
CA SER A 193 18.65 -5.63 1.85
C SER A 193 19.65 -5.91 0.73
N GLU A 194 20.69 -6.70 1.02
CA GLU A 194 21.75 -7.02 0.05
C GLU A 194 21.23 -7.77 -1.19
N ASN A 195 20.18 -8.58 -1.03
CA ASN A 195 19.60 -9.37 -2.12
C ASN A 195 18.91 -8.50 -3.19
N PHE A 196 18.62 -7.24 -2.87
CA PHE A 196 17.87 -6.32 -3.75
C PHE A 196 18.72 -5.21 -4.34
N LYS A 197 20.00 -5.14 -4.00
CA LYS A 197 20.88 -4.07 -4.45
C LYS A 197 20.97 -4.01 -5.97
N ASN A 198 21.27 -5.13 -6.61
CA ASN A 198 21.35 -5.25 -8.08
C ASN A 198 20.01 -4.93 -8.76
N PHE A 199 18.89 -5.26 -8.11
CA PHE A 199 17.56 -4.93 -8.63
C PHE A 199 17.37 -3.42 -8.72
N PHE A 200 17.69 -2.68 -7.65
CA PHE A 200 17.53 -1.22 -7.63
C PHE A 200 18.55 -0.46 -8.48
N GLU A 201 19.73 -1.04 -8.74
CA GLU A 201 20.70 -0.49 -9.71
C GLU A 201 20.12 -0.45 -11.14
N THR A 202 19.32 -1.45 -11.50
CA THR A 202 18.69 -1.57 -12.83
C THR A 202 17.30 -0.95 -12.88
N HIS A 203 16.66 -0.73 -11.73
CA HIS A 203 15.29 -0.25 -11.58
C HIS A 203 15.18 0.90 -10.55
N PRO A 204 15.80 2.06 -10.80
CA PRO A 204 15.94 3.13 -9.80
C PRO A 204 14.63 3.85 -9.44
N ASN A 205 13.56 3.68 -10.24
CA ASN A 205 12.21 4.21 -10.00
C ASN A 205 11.25 3.18 -9.40
N TYR A 206 11.77 2.05 -8.92
CA TYR A 206 10.96 1.01 -8.30
C TYR A 206 10.99 1.15 -6.78
N ILE A 207 9.85 0.85 -6.17
CA ILE A 207 9.68 0.76 -4.72
C ILE A 207 9.16 -0.64 -4.43
N LEU A 208 9.91 -1.41 -3.64
CA LEU A 208 9.47 -2.74 -3.23
C LEU A 208 8.64 -2.62 -1.96
N ILE A 209 7.49 -3.29 -1.93
CA ILE A 209 6.65 -3.42 -0.75
C ILE A 209 6.54 -4.90 -0.43
N SER A 210 6.96 -5.30 0.76
CA SER A 210 6.93 -6.70 1.17
C SER A 210 6.33 -6.86 2.56
N MET A 211 5.74 -8.02 2.83
CA MET A 211 5.25 -8.39 4.15
C MET A 211 6.20 -9.42 4.77
N PRO A 212 7.16 -8.98 5.62
CA PRO A 212 8.14 -9.90 6.17
C PRO A 212 7.62 -10.69 7.39
N ASP A 213 8.06 -11.93 7.54
CA ASP A 213 7.95 -12.65 8.82
C ASP A 213 9.08 -12.25 9.77
N GLN A 214 10.27 -12.03 9.22
CA GLN A 214 11.46 -11.60 9.98
C GLN A 214 12.23 -10.51 9.23
N ILE A 215 12.79 -9.58 9.99
CA ILE A 215 13.66 -8.53 9.48
C ILE A 215 15.02 -8.68 10.13
N VAL A 216 16.07 -8.84 9.32
CA VAL A 216 17.45 -8.85 9.78
C VAL A 216 18.19 -7.69 9.12
N LYS A 217 18.78 -6.82 9.93
CA LYS A 217 19.63 -5.72 9.47
C LYS A 217 20.97 -5.82 10.17
N ASP A 218 22.06 -5.84 9.40
CA ASP A 218 23.43 -5.94 9.93
C ASP A 218 23.61 -7.15 10.87
N ASN A 219 23.02 -8.30 10.51
CA ASN A 219 22.96 -9.53 11.31
C ASN A 219 22.22 -9.42 12.66
N MET A 220 21.49 -8.33 12.90
CA MET A 220 20.64 -8.15 14.08
C MET A 220 19.15 -8.22 13.71
N PRO A 221 18.34 -9.01 14.43
CA PRO A 221 16.90 -9.04 14.21
C PRO A 221 16.26 -7.72 14.65
N ILE A 222 15.39 -7.17 13.80
CA ILE A 222 14.52 -6.05 14.17
C ILE A 222 13.18 -6.64 14.60
N ALA A 223 12.80 -6.36 15.85
CA ALA A 223 11.52 -6.81 16.39
C ALA A 223 10.35 -6.16 15.64
N LEU A 224 9.39 -7.00 15.24
CA LEU A 224 8.11 -6.57 14.69
C LEU A 224 7.06 -6.53 15.78
N ASP A 225 6.15 -5.56 15.70
CA ASP A 225 4.99 -5.50 16.57
C ASP A 225 4.00 -6.60 16.17
N SER A 226 3.86 -7.63 17.01
CA SER A 226 3.02 -8.80 16.73
C SER A 226 1.53 -8.48 16.63
N ASP A 227 1.09 -7.35 17.16
CA ASP A 227 -0.32 -6.91 17.12
C ASP A 227 -0.63 -6.03 15.90
N LYS A 228 0.37 -5.78 15.05
CA LYS A 228 0.25 -4.97 13.84
C LYS A 228 0.55 -5.78 12.57
N HIS A 229 0.03 -5.30 11.45
CA HIS A 229 0.47 -5.75 10.13
C HIS A 229 1.65 -4.89 9.72
N ASN A 230 2.82 -5.50 9.63
CA ASN A 230 4.07 -4.82 9.34
C ASN A 230 4.44 -5.04 7.86
N TYR A 231 4.79 -3.96 7.18
CA TYR A 231 5.27 -3.98 5.81
C TYR A 231 6.64 -3.31 5.75
N ILE A 232 7.53 -3.85 4.93
CA ILE A 232 8.74 -3.16 4.53
C ILE A 232 8.45 -2.39 3.26
N VAL A 233 8.82 -1.12 3.25
CA VAL A 233 8.89 -0.29 2.05
C VAL A 233 10.36 -0.05 1.76
N ALA A 234 10.88 -0.71 0.73
CA ALA A 234 12.27 -0.64 0.33
C ALA A 234 12.47 0.27 -0.89
N PHE A 235 13.49 1.10 -0.78
CA PHE A 235 14.01 2.04 -1.76
C PHE A 235 15.45 1.62 -2.10
N PRO A 236 16.06 2.16 -3.17
CA PRO A 236 17.40 1.78 -3.60
C PRO A 236 18.47 1.74 -2.50
N ASN A 237 18.40 2.65 -1.53
CA ASN A 237 19.45 2.81 -0.51
C ASN A 237 18.92 2.79 0.93
N MET A 238 17.63 2.48 1.13
CA MET A 238 17.03 2.46 2.46
C MET A 238 15.75 1.65 2.48
N PHE A 239 15.31 1.28 3.67
CA PHE A 239 13.97 0.75 3.87
C PHE A 239 13.31 1.41 5.07
N THR A 240 11.98 1.42 5.10
CA THR A 240 11.19 1.76 6.27
C THR A 240 10.24 0.62 6.62
N ILE A 241 9.81 0.58 7.88
CA ILE A 241 8.80 -0.36 8.36
C ILE A 241 7.52 0.44 8.58
N GLU A 242 6.50 0.10 7.82
CA GLU A 242 5.16 0.69 7.95
C GLU A 242 4.23 -0.31 8.63
N SER A 243 3.76 0.04 9.83
CA SER A 243 2.94 -0.86 10.66
C SER A 243 1.51 -0.35 10.75
N PHE A 244 0.55 -1.11 10.26
CA PHE A 244 -0.88 -0.83 10.43
C PHE A 244 -1.43 -1.56 11.65
N SER A 245 -2.25 -0.85 12.43
CA SER A 245 -3.04 -1.52 13.46
C SER A 245 -3.95 -2.55 12.79
N ARG A 246 -4.22 -3.65 13.49
CA ARG A 246 -5.28 -4.56 13.08
C ARG A 246 -6.59 -3.75 12.92
N PRO A 247 -7.36 -3.94 11.84
CA PRO A 247 -8.65 -3.28 11.68
C PRO A 247 -9.50 -3.47 12.94
N SER A 248 -10.06 -2.37 13.46
CA SER A 248 -10.80 -2.36 14.74
C SER A 248 -12.02 -3.27 14.77
N THR A 249 -12.51 -3.68 13.59
CA THR A 249 -13.60 -4.64 13.40
C THR A 249 -13.18 -6.09 13.68
N LEU A 250 -11.88 -6.39 13.77
CA LEU A 250 -11.35 -7.72 14.02
C LEU A 250 -10.97 -7.89 15.49
N MET A 251 -11.35 -9.02 16.08
CA MET A 251 -10.98 -9.34 17.45
C MET A 251 -9.47 -9.58 17.59
N THR A 252 -8.90 -9.20 18.74
CA THR A 252 -7.51 -9.52 19.09
C THR A 252 -7.38 -10.99 19.49
N GLU A 253 -6.15 -11.53 19.46
CA GLU A 253 -5.91 -12.92 19.89
C GLU A 253 -6.27 -13.14 21.36
N GLU A 254 -6.03 -12.15 22.23
CA GLU A 254 -6.45 -12.21 23.62
C GLU A 254 -7.97 -12.25 23.79
N GLN A 255 -8.71 -11.50 22.96
CA GLN A 255 -10.18 -11.54 22.95
C GLN A 255 -10.69 -12.91 22.49
N ILE A 256 -10.05 -13.51 21.49
CA ILE A 256 -10.37 -14.87 21.02
C ILE A 256 -10.10 -15.90 22.13
N LYS A 257 -8.97 -15.78 22.84
CA LYS A 257 -8.61 -16.67 23.96
C LYS A 257 -9.62 -16.62 25.12
N LYS A 258 -10.33 -15.51 25.31
CA LYS A 258 -11.37 -15.33 26.35
C LYS A 258 -12.74 -15.92 25.97
N ILE A 259 -12.95 -16.28 24.70
CA ILE A 259 -14.20 -16.88 24.20
C ILE A 259 -14.13 -18.41 24.22
N LYS A 260 -12.93 -18.99 24.36
CA LYS A 260 -12.71 -20.42 24.59
C LYS A 260 -12.82 -20.77 26.06
#